data_AF-A0A843EN66-F1
#
_entry.id   AF-A0A843EN66-F1
#
_cell.length_a   1.000
_cell.length_b   1.000
_cell.length_c   1.000
_cell.angle_alpha   90.00
_cell.angle_beta   90.00
_cell.angle_gamma   90.00
#
_symmetry.space_group_name_H-M   'P 1'
#
loop_
_entity.id
_entity.type
_entity.pdbx_description
1 polymer ?
#
loop_
_entity_poly.entity_id
_entity_poly.type
_entity_poly.pdbx_seq_one_letter_code
_entity_poly.pdbx_strand_id
1 'polypeptide(L)'
;MISKTQTSISKFEEFFATSYKDDVFEILEQYPDKRSLIVDYLTLEMFDPDLADLLIEKPDEVIEAAKTAIKNIDPLVKSADINIRFENLSNLIPLKDLNSNYVGFFVSYDGIIEEVNEPAPRIETGVFECRGCMRLHEVEQTSASRIIEPTLCSECGGRSFRLLQEESKYVNTQLVITGSKNTSRKLIVIFEDDLTSWDDYNIGQHIRFTGTLKTYREEKSGIFNFYLQCNHIERLTEELFIEEEDEELEKEYGVRDSPEYNAWRLEVVLRDKVCQCCGSEKHPRAHHIFSYENYPKLRVDPHNGIRLCKWCHGKYHSHYGISNANPKTFTEFIKRFGTK
;
A
#
# COMPACT_ATOMS: atom_id res chain seq x y z
N MET A 1 -2.06 -6.67 -28.12
CA MET A 1 -1.44 -6.93 -26.81
C MET A 1 -2.02 -5.91 -25.85
N ILE A 2 -2.82 -6.33 -24.88
CA ILE A 2 -3.38 -5.40 -23.87
C ILE A 2 -2.21 -5.04 -22.94
N SER A 3 -1.95 -3.75 -22.69
CA SER A 3 -0.88 -3.35 -21.77
C SER A 3 -1.25 -3.78 -20.35
N LYS A 4 -0.27 -4.14 -19.52
CA LYS A 4 -0.52 -4.51 -18.11
C LYS A 4 -1.32 -3.42 -17.38
N THR A 5 -1.05 -2.14 -17.66
CA THR A 5 -1.77 -0.98 -17.13
C THR A 5 -3.25 -0.99 -17.49
N GLN A 6 -3.60 -1.31 -18.74
CA GLN A 6 -5.00 -1.39 -19.17
C GLN A 6 -5.74 -2.58 -18.53
N THR A 7 -5.00 -3.62 -18.15
CA THR A 7 -5.55 -4.75 -17.38
C THR A 7 -5.84 -4.35 -15.94
N SER A 8 -4.96 -3.56 -15.30
CA SER A 8 -5.17 -3.07 -13.93
C SER A 8 -6.37 -2.13 -13.82
N ILE A 9 -6.55 -1.23 -14.78
CA ILE A 9 -7.71 -0.30 -14.80
C ILE A 9 -9.03 -1.09 -14.82
N SER A 10 -9.18 -2.04 -15.75
CA SER A 10 -10.41 -2.84 -15.83
C SER A 10 -10.70 -3.65 -14.57
N LYS A 11 -9.66 -4.14 -13.88
CA LYS A 11 -9.81 -4.86 -12.62
C LYS A 11 -10.28 -3.93 -11.50
N PHE A 12 -9.76 -2.71 -11.43
CA PHE A 12 -10.24 -1.71 -10.46
C PHE A 12 -11.65 -1.23 -10.78
N GLU A 13 -12.03 -1.08 -12.06
CA GLU A 13 -13.41 -0.76 -12.44
C GLU A 13 -14.39 -1.82 -11.93
N GLU A 14 -14.05 -3.11 -12.09
CA GLU A 14 -14.85 -4.21 -11.55
C GLU A 14 -14.84 -4.21 -10.01
N PHE A 15 -13.68 -4.03 -9.39
CA PHE A 15 -13.54 -4.00 -7.93
C PHE A 15 -14.38 -2.90 -7.28
N PHE A 16 -14.30 -1.68 -7.81
CA PHE A 16 -15.07 -0.53 -7.32
C PHE A 16 -16.55 -0.64 -7.64
N ALA A 17 -16.94 -1.26 -8.76
CA ALA A 17 -18.35 -1.49 -9.10
C ALA A 17 -19.01 -2.60 -8.27
N THR A 18 -18.22 -3.46 -7.62
CA THR A 18 -18.71 -4.64 -6.88
C THR A 18 -18.51 -4.52 -5.37
N SER A 19 -17.26 -4.42 -4.92
CA SER A 19 -16.90 -4.45 -3.49
C SER A 19 -17.02 -3.09 -2.79
N TYR A 20 -16.83 -1.98 -3.51
CA TYR A 20 -16.75 -0.61 -2.95
C TYR A 20 -17.78 0.34 -3.56
N LYS A 21 -18.87 -0.19 -4.14
CA LYS A 21 -19.82 0.61 -4.92
C LYS A 21 -20.45 1.73 -4.11
N ASP A 22 -20.87 1.42 -2.89
CA ASP A 22 -21.56 2.37 -2.02
C ASP A 22 -20.57 3.44 -1.51
N ASP A 23 -19.34 3.04 -1.14
CA ASP A 23 -18.29 3.97 -0.71
C ASP A 23 -17.86 4.93 -1.83
N VAL A 24 -17.76 4.42 -3.07
CA VAL A 24 -17.46 5.23 -4.26
C VAL A 24 -18.59 6.23 -4.54
N PHE A 25 -19.85 5.82 -4.37
CA PHE A 25 -20.97 6.74 -4.53
C PHE A 25 -20.94 7.84 -3.46
N GLU A 26 -20.71 7.47 -2.20
CA GLU A 26 -20.65 8.40 -1.08
C GLU A 26 -19.53 9.44 -1.26
N ILE A 27 -18.32 9.01 -1.63
CA ILE A 27 -17.18 9.93 -1.79
C ILE A 27 -17.39 10.89 -2.96
N LEU A 28 -17.99 10.44 -4.08
CA LEU A 28 -18.30 11.28 -5.23
C LEU A 28 -19.41 12.31 -4.93
N GLU A 29 -20.35 11.97 -4.06
CA GLU A 29 -21.38 12.90 -3.59
C GLU A 29 -20.77 13.99 -2.71
N GLN A 30 -19.90 13.61 -1.77
CA GLN A 30 -19.27 14.51 -0.79
C GLN A 30 -18.06 15.29 -1.34
N TYR A 31 -17.59 14.97 -2.55
CA TYR A 31 -16.53 15.74 -3.20
C TYR A 31 -17.00 17.19 -3.51
N PRO A 32 -16.20 18.23 -3.18
CA PRO A 32 -14.78 18.20 -2.81
C PRO A 32 -14.45 18.24 -1.32
N ASP A 33 -15.45 18.17 -0.42
CA ASP A 33 -15.25 18.25 1.03
C ASP A 33 -14.53 17.02 1.57
N LYS A 34 -14.87 15.83 1.05
CA LYS A 34 -14.05 14.62 1.19
C LYS A 34 -13.34 14.32 -0.13
N ARG A 35 -12.06 13.96 -0.04
CA ARG A 35 -11.18 13.72 -1.20
C ARG A 35 -10.59 12.32 -1.23
N SER A 36 -10.86 11.48 -0.24
CA SER A 36 -10.23 10.18 -0.10
C SER A 36 -11.21 9.03 0.00
N LEU A 37 -10.93 7.97 -0.76
CA LEU A 37 -11.55 6.66 -0.61
C LEU A 37 -10.54 5.73 0.09
N ILE A 38 -10.93 5.17 1.23
CA ILE A 38 -10.13 4.18 1.95
C ILE A 38 -10.49 2.79 1.44
N VAL A 39 -9.47 2.03 1.05
CA VAL A 39 -9.56 0.67 0.52
C VAL A 39 -8.79 -0.25 1.44
N ASP A 40 -9.44 -1.30 1.92
CA ASP A 40 -8.81 -2.33 2.71
C ASP A 40 -7.99 -3.24 1.79
N TYR A 41 -6.68 -3.30 2.03
CA TYR A 41 -5.77 -4.15 1.27
C TYR A 41 -6.19 -5.62 1.31
N LEU A 42 -6.74 -6.11 2.42
CA LEU A 42 -7.20 -7.50 2.53
C LEU A 42 -8.38 -7.79 1.61
N THR A 43 -9.26 -6.80 1.42
CA THR A 43 -10.39 -6.90 0.48
C THR A 43 -9.89 -6.89 -0.97
N LEU A 44 -8.89 -6.07 -1.30
CA LEU A 44 -8.23 -6.10 -2.61
C LEU A 44 -7.53 -7.44 -2.86
N GLU A 45 -6.80 -7.96 -1.87
CA GLU A 45 -6.16 -9.26 -1.93
C GLU A 45 -7.19 -10.35 -2.18
N MET A 46 -8.29 -10.39 -1.42
CA MET A 46 -9.34 -11.39 -1.64
C MET A 46 -9.97 -11.33 -3.03
N PHE A 47 -10.13 -10.13 -3.58
CA PHE A 47 -10.66 -9.92 -4.92
C PHE A 47 -9.68 -10.42 -6.00
N ASP A 48 -8.44 -9.95 -5.95
CA ASP A 48 -7.40 -10.31 -6.90
C ASP A 48 -6.00 -10.22 -6.26
N PRO A 49 -5.43 -11.35 -5.81
CA PRO A 49 -4.12 -11.31 -5.17
C PRO A 49 -2.99 -10.91 -6.10
N ASP A 50 -3.13 -11.11 -7.41
CA ASP A 50 -2.08 -10.72 -8.35
C ASP A 50 -2.07 -9.19 -8.52
N LEU A 51 -3.23 -8.53 -8.38
CA LEU A 51 -3.33 -7.07 -8.31
C LEU A 51 -2.82 -6.51 -6.97
N ALA A 52 -3.09 -7.21 -5.86
CA ALA A 52 -2.59 -6.84 -4.53
C ALA A 52 -1.05 -6.96 -4.44
N ASP A 53 -0.46 -8.05 -4.95
CA ASP A 53 1.00 -8.19 -5.06
C ASP A 53 1.58 -7.06 -5.93
N LEU A 54 0.92 -6.73 -7.04
CA LEU A 54 1.35 -5.65 -7.94
C LEU A 54 1.29 -4.26 -7.27
N LEU A 55 0.33 -4.01 -6.38
CA LEU A 55 0.26 -2.77 -5.59
C LEU A 55 1.51 -2.59 -4.74
N ILE A 56 2.02 -3.68 -4.14
CA ILE A 56 3.26 -3.65 -3.35
C ILE A 56 4.48 -3.38 -4.23
N GLU A 57 4.56 -4.05 -5.39
CA GLU A 57 5.71 -3.92 -6.30
C GLU A 57 5.76 -2.59 -7.06
N LYS A 58 4.60 -2.05 -7.44
CA LYS A 58 4.46 -0.89 -8.34
C LYS A 58 3.33 0.06 -7.89
N PRO A 59 3.38 0.60 -6.66
CA PRO A 59 2.30 1.41 -6.10
C PRO A 59 1.91 2.60 -6.98
N ASP A 60 2.89 3.35 -7.50
CA ASP A 60 2.61 4.54 -8.30
C ASP A 60 1.78 4.20 -9.55
N GLU A 61 2.08 3.11 -10.27
CA GLU A 61 1.31 2.68 -11.46
C GLU A 61 -0.09 2.16 -11.08
N VAL A 62 -0.20 1.44 -9.96
CA VAL A 62 -1.44 0.77 -9.54
C VAL A 62 -2.43 1.75 -8.91
N ILE A 63 -1.95 2.70 -8.10
CA ILE A 63 -2.76 3.77 -7.51
C ILE A 63 -3.34 4.66 -8.61
N GLU A 64 -2.55 5.03 -9.62
CA GLU A 64 -3.03 5.81 -10.76
C GLU A 64 -4.05 5.05 -11.61
N ALA A 65 -3.89 3.73 -11.77
CA ALA A 65 -4.90 2.89 -12.40
C ALA A 65 -6.21 2.88 -11.59
N ALA A 66 -6.14 2.84 -10.26
CA ALA A 66 -7.31 2.91 -9.37
C ALA A 66 -8.02 4.28 -9.46
N LYS A 67 -7.28 5.39 -9.45
CA LYS A 67 -7.84 6.73 -9.67
C LYS A 67 -8.55 6.85 -11.02
N THR A 68 -7.92 6.32 -12.07
CA THR A 68 -8.49 6.31 -13.42
C THR A 68 -9.78 5.48 -13.47
N ALA A 69 -9.81 4.33 -12.79
CA ALA A 69 -11.00 3.50 -12.71
C ALA A 69 -12.19 4.23 -12.07
N ILE A 70 -11.98 4.97 -10.97
CA ILE A 70 -13.04 5.81 -10.37
C ILE A 70 -13.56 6.85 -11.37
N LYS A 71 -12.65 7.54 -12.08
CA LYS A 71 -13.03 8.53 -13.10
C LYS A 71 -13.86 7.91 -14.23
N ASN A 72 -13.60 6.66 -14.60
CA ASN A 72 -14.34 5.95 -15.66
C ASN A 72 -15.73 5.48 -15.21
N ILE A 73 -15.91 5.13 -13.94
CA ILE A 73 -17.18 4.65 -13.39
C ILE A 73 -18.01 5.77 -12.73
N ASP A 74 -17.46 6.98 -12.60
CA ASP A 74 -18.12 8.14 -12.00
C ASP A 74 -19.47 8.44 -12.69
N PRO A 75 -20.61 8.14 -12.04
CA PRO A 75 -21.91 8.35 -12.65
C PRO A 75 -22.29 9.83 -12.73
N LEU A 76 -21.59 10.70 -11.97
CA LEU A 76 -21.86 12.13 -11.88
C LEU A 76 -21.04 12.95 -12.88
N VAL A 77 -20.03 12.34 -13.52
CA VAL A 77 -19.12 12.98 -14.50
C VAL A 77 -18.49 14.26 -13.93
N LYS A 78 -18.20 14.27 -12.62
CA LYS A 78 -17.58 15.42 -11.94
C LYS A 78 -16.09 15.53 -12.28
N SER A 79 -15.48 14.49 -12.85
CA SER A 79 -14.03 14.39 -13.02
C SER A 79 -13.29 14.62 -11.71
N ALA A 80 -13.86 14.09 -10.62
CA ALA A 80 -13.33 14.25 -9.28
C ALA A 80 -11.94 13.60 -9.17
N ASP A 81 -11.00 14.32 -8.56
CA ASP A 81 -9.68 13.79 -8.27
C ASP A 81 -9.68 13.23 -6.85
N ILE A 82 -9.96 11.93 -6.75
CA ILE A 82 -10.08 11.21 -5.47
C ILE A 82 -8.76 10.50 -5.17
N ASN A 83 -8.25 10.70 -3.97
CA ASN A 83 -7.11 9.97 -3.41
C ASN A 83 -7.55 8.56 -3.02
N ILE A 84 -6.90 7.53 -3.58
CA ILE A 84 -7.12 6.14 -3.18
C ILE A 84 -6.11 5.80 -2.09
N ARG A 85 -6.61 5.56 -0.88
CA ARG A 85 -5.80 5.26 0.31
C ARG A 85 -5.94 3.81 0.69
N PHE A 86 -4.84 3.13 0.96
CA PHE A 86 -4.83 1.70 1.31
C PHE A 86 -4.52 1.50 2.80
N GLU A 87 -5.44 0.86 3.52
CA GLU A 87 -5.26 0.44 4.90
C GLU A 87 -4.96 -1.07 5.01
N ASN A 88 -4.53 -1.53 6.19
CA ASN A 88 -4.23 -2.93 6.48
C ASN A 88 -3.23 -3.59 5.50
N LEU A 89 -2.25 -2.83 5.00
CA LEU A 89 -1.24 -3.35 4.09
C LEU A 89 -0.42 -4.46 4.77
N SER A 90 -0.31 -5.62 4.13
CA SER A 90 0.40 -6.78 4.70
C SER A 90 1.92 -6.57 4.80
N ASN A 91 2.49 -5.65 4.04
CA ASN A 91 3.91 -5.37 3.99
C ASN A 91 4.36 -4.42 5.12
N LEU A 92 4.15 -4.85 6.37
CA LEU A 92 4.54 -4.13 7.58
C LEU A 92 6.02 -4.40 7.89
N ILE A 93 6.87 -3.38 7.74
CA ILE A 93 8.32 -3.46 7.88
C ILE A 93 8.76 -2.58 9.05
N PRO A 94 9.57 -3.08 10.01
CA PRO A 94 10.12 -2.25 11.06
C PRO A 94 10.93 -1.06 10.51
N LEU A 95 10.83 0.10 11.15
CA LEU A 95 11.57 1.31 10.74
C LEU A 95 13.08 1.07 10.63
N LYS A 96 13.64 0.22 11.50
CA LYS A 96 15.06 -0.15 11.49
C LYS A 96 15.46 -0.91 10.21
N ASP A 97 14.53 -1.63 9.59
CA ASP A 97 14.79 -2.51 8.45
C ASP A 97 14.46 -1.88 7.09
N LEU A 98 13.85 -0.69 7.07
CA LEU A 98 13.68 0.08 5.84
C LEU A 98 15.04 0.41 5.22
N ASN A 99 15.29 -0.14 4.03
CA ASN A 99 16.55 -0.09 3.33
C ASN A 99 16.34 -0.06 1.80
N SER A 100 17.42 -0.11 1.03
CA SER A 100 17.39 0.00 -0.44
C SER A 100 16.51 -1.04 -1.14
N ASN A 101 16.30 -2.22 -0.55
CA ASN A 101 15.47 -3.28 -1.13
C ASN A 101 13.99 -2.87 -1.22
N TYR A 102 13.55 -1.92 -0.41
CA TYR A 102 12.17 -1.45 -0.36
C TYR A 102 11.95 -0.15 -1.16
N VAL A 103 12.98 0.39 -1.83
CA VAL A 103 12.81 1.62 -2.63
C VAL A 103 11.90 1.35 -3.81
N GLY A 104 10.88 2.20 -3.96
CA GLY A 104 9.82 2.07 -4.96
C GLY A 104 8.70 1.12 -4.57
N PHE A 105 8.85 0.36 -3.48
CA PHE A 105 7.81 -0.55 -2.99
C PHE A 105 6.84 0.18 -2.05
N PHE A 106 5.63 -0.37 -1.99
CA PHE A 106 4.62 0.03 -1.02
C PHE A 106 4.86 -0.67 0.30
N VAL A 107 5.06 0.11 1.36
CA VAL A 107 5.42 -0.39 2.69
C VAL A 107 4.50 0.23 3.74
N SER A 108 4.30 -0.51 4.82
CA SER A 108 3.73 0.01 6.06
C SER A 108 4.79 -0.05 7.15
N TYR A 109 4.84 0.92 8.06
CA TYR A 109 5.67 0.85 9.25
C TYR A 109 5.06 1.64 10.40
N ASP A 110 5.38 1.21 11.62
CA ASP A 110 4.97 1.87 12.86
C ASP A 110 6.05 2.87 13.28
N GLY A 111 5.67 4.13 13.42
CA GLY A 111 6.56 5.23 13.80
C GLY A 111 5.96 6.18 14.84
N ILE A 112 6.84 6.89 15.53
CA ILE A 112 6.48 7.94 16.48
C ILE A 112 6.80 9.29 15.83
N ILE A 113 5.86 10.23 15.85
CA ILE A 113 6.12 11.60 15.39
C ILE A 113 7.14 12.27 16.32
N GLU A 114 8.25 12.74 15.77
CA GLU A 114 9.27 13.52 16.48
C GLU A 114 9.25 15.01 16.11
N GLU A 115 8.90 15.34 14.86
CA GLU A 115 8.83 16.71 14.36
C GLU A 115 7.70 16.84 13.34
N VAL A 116 6.98 17.96 13.36
CA VAL A 116 5.89 18.27 12.42
C VAL A 116 6.16 19.66 11.87
N ASN A 117 6.32 19.77 10.56
CA ASN A 117 6.44 21.06 9.89
C ASN A 117 5.06 21.62 9.57
N GLU A 118 4.99 22.94 9.39
CA GLU A 118 3.78 23.60 8.90
C GLU A 118 3.45 23.13 7.47
N PRO A 119 2.16 22.95 7.14
CA PRO A 119 1.74 22.70 5.77
C PRO A 119 2.19 23.82 4.82
N ALA A 120 2.71 23.43 3.66
CA ALA A 120 3.16 24.35 2.62
C ALA A 120 2.67 23.90 1.23
N PRO A 121 2.29 24.85 0.34
CA PRO A 121 1.87 24.51 -1.00
C PRO A 121 3.07 24.10 -1.87
N ARG A 122 2.89 23.06 -2.69
CA ARG A 122 3.83 22.60 -3.70
C ARG A 122 3.16 22.63 -5.06
N ILE A 123 3.89 23.01 -6.12
CA ILE A 123 3.38 22.88 -7.48
C ILE A 123 3.32 21.39 -7.82
N GLU A 124 2.14 20.90 -8.14
CA GLU A 124 1.90 19.54 -8.62
C GLU A 124 2.01 19.49 -10.15
N THR A 125 1.34 20.43 -10.82
CA THR A 125 1.42 20.60 -12.28
C THR A 125 1.88 22.01 -12.59
N GLY A 126 3.09 22.13 -13.12
CA GLY A 126 3.65 23.41 -13.54
C GLY A 126 3.17 23.77 -14.95
N VAL A 127 2.66 24.99 -15.12
CA VAL A 127 2.34 25.56 -16.44
C VAL A 127 3.48 26.42 -16.91
N PHE A 128 4.04 26.09 -18.08
CA PHE A 128 5.20 26.75 -18.65
C PHE A 128 4.87 27.41 -19.98
N GLU A 129 5.18 28.68 -20.11
CA GLU A 129 5.07 29.40 -21.38
C GLU A 129 6.41 29.33 -22.14
N CYS A 130 6.37 28.84 -23.38
CA CYS A 130 7.53 28.85 -24.26
C CYS A 130 7.88 30.28 -24.69
N ARG A 131 9.11 30.74 -24.42
CA ARG A 131 9.55 32.09 -24.82
C ARG A 131 9.69 32.29 -26.33
N GLY A 132 9.70 31.21 -27.11
CA GLY A 132 9.82 31.26 -28.57
C GLY A 132 8.48 31.46 -29.29
N CYS A 133 7.44 30.73 -28.88
CA CYS A 133 6.14 30.72 -29.56
C CYS A 133 4.94 31.05 -28.66
N MET A 134 5.18 31.40 -27.40
CA MET A 134 4.17 31.76 -26.38
C MET A 134 3.14 30.64 -26.07
N ARG A 135 3.38 29.41 -26.50
CA ARG A 135 2.49 28.28 -26.18
C ARG A 135 2.74 27.76 -24.78
N LEU A 136 1.67 27.28 -24.17
CA LEU A 136 1.67 26.71 -22.84
C LEU A 136 1.98 25.21 -22.87
N HIS A 137 2.70 24.75 -21.86
CA HIS A 137 3.07 23.37 -21.66
C HIS A 137 2.83 23.00 -20.19
N GLU A 138 2.04 21.97 -19.94
CA GLU A 138 1.85 21.41 -18.60
C GLU A 138 2.90 20.33 -18.35
N VAL A 139 3.53 20.37 -17.18
CA VAL A 139 4.50 19.35 -16.74
C VAL A 139 4.24 18.98 -15.30
N GLU A 140 3.99 17.69 -15.06
CA GLU A 140 3.90 17.11 -13.73
C GLU A 140 5.24 17.25 -12.98
N GLN A 141 5.17 17.77 -11.77
CA GLN A 141 6.33 18.03 -10.92
C GLN A 141 6.55 16.84 -9.99
N THR A 142 7.39 15.91 -10.43
CA THR A 142 7.77 14.71 -9.66
C THR A 142 8.92 14.95 -8.69
N SER A 143 9.60 16.10 -8.77
CA SER A 143 10.68 16.48 -7.86
C SER A 143 10.17 17.40 -6.76
N ALA A 144 10.50 17.07 -5.51
CA ALA A 144 10.13 17.88 -4.35
C ALA A 144 10.96 19.18 -4.21
N SER A 145 12.16 19.24 -4.78
CA SER A 145 13.11 20.36 -4.55
C SER A 145 13.39 21.22 -5.79
N ARG A 146 13.12 20.71 -6.99
CA ARG A 146 13.43 21.42 -8.24
C ARG A 146 12.22 21.44 -9.15
N ILE A 147 11.97 22.59 -9.74
CA ILE A 147 11.00 22.71 -10.82
C ILE A 147 11.57 22.02 -12.06
N ILE A 148 10.80 21.08 -12.61
CA ILE A 148 11.10 20.36 -13.83
C ILE A 148 10.48 21.13 -14.98
N GLU A 149 11.33 21.76 -15.79
CA GLU A 149 10.91 22.44 -17.02
C GLU A 149 10.79 21.46 -18.21
N PRO A 150 9.93 21.76 -19.21
CA PRO A 150 9.93 21.02 -20.46
C PRO A 150 11.32 21.04 -21.11
N THR A 151 11.80 19.90 -21.62
CA THR A 151 13.12 19.84 -22.29
C THR A 151 13.15 20.62 -23.62
N LEU A 152 12.00 20.68 -24.29
CA LEU A 152 11.85 21.13 -25.68
C LEU A 152 10.39 21.50 -25.92
N CYS A 153 10.15 22.60 -26.64
CA CYS A 153 8.83 22.95 -27.14
C CYS A 153 8.55 22.11 -28.39
N SER A 154 7.53 21.27 -28.34
CA SER A 154 7.09 20.42 -29.46
C SER A 154 6.71 21.22 -30.71
N GLU A 155 6.33 22.48 -30.55
CA GLU A 155 5.75 23.31 -31.62
C GLU A 155 6.77 24.17 -32.35
N CYS A 156 7.78 24.71 -31.64
CA CYS A 156 8.76 25.63 -32.23
C CYS A 156 10.22 25.21 -32.04
N GLY A 157 10.49 24.12 -31.31
CA GLY A 157 11.86 23.68 -31.03
C GLY A 157 12.57 24.47 -29.93
N GLY A 158 11.93 25.49 -29.36
CA GLY A 158 12.50 26.32 -28.30
C GLY A 158 12.82 25.53 -27.01
N ARG A 159 13.85 25.95 -26.29
CA ARG A 159 14.31 25.32 -25.02
C ARG A 159 14.26 26.26 -23.81
N SER A 160 13.60 27.41 -23.96
CA SER A 160 13.49 28.41 -22.91
C SER A 160 12.03 28.61 -22.54
N PHE A 161 11.76 28.43 -21.25
CA PHE A 161 10.42 28.49 -20.70
C PHE A 161 10.33 29.53 -19.59
N ARG A 162 9.10 29.88 -19.24
CA ARG A 162 8.77 30.72 -18.10
C ARG A 162 7.65 30.03 -17.34
N LEU A 163 7.89 29.71 -16.06
CA LEU A 163 6.85 29.18 -15.18
C LEU A 163 5.78 30.24 -14.93
N LEU A 164 4.53 29.90 -15.18
CA LEU A 164 3.35 30.69 -14.86
C LEU A 164 2.75 30.15 -13.56
N GLN A 165 3.14 30.76 -12.44
CA GLN A 165 2.70 30.32 -11.10
C GLN A 165 1.18 30.39 -10.95
N GLU A 166 0.55 31.47 -11.41
CA GLU A 166 -0.91 31.69 -11.28
C GLU A 166 -1.75 30.66 -12.05
N GLU A 167 -1.21 30.09 -13.13
CA GLU A 167 -1.87 29.05 -13.95
C GLU A 167 -1.51 27.63 -13.49
N SER A 168 -0.51 27.50 -12.60
CA SER A 168 -0.04 26.19 -12.13
C SER A 168 -0.97 25.62 -11.07
N LYS A 169 -1.07 24.28 -11.03
CA LYS A 169 -1.84 23.58 -9.99
C LYS A 169 -0.97 23.32 -8.77
N TYR A 170 -1.52 23.61 -7.60
CA TYR A 170 -0.86 23.41 -6.32
C TYR A 170 -1.55 22.32 -5.52
N VAL A 171 -0.74 21.57 -4.77
CA VAL A 171 -1.18 20.62 -3.75
C VAL A 171 -0.57 21.01 -2.42
N ASN A 172 -1.33 20.88 -1.33
CA ASN A 172 -0.77 21.09 0.00
C ASN A 172 0.15 19.92 0.33
N THR A 173 1.30 20.22 0.93
CA THR A 173 2.26 19.24 1.39
C THR A 173 2.66 19.52 2.82
N GLN A 174 2.95 18.48 3.60
CA GLN A 174 3.41 18.63 4.97
C GLN A 174 4.50 17.60 5.25
N LEU A 175 5.58 18.04 5.87
CA LEU A 175 6.70 17.18 6.23
C LEU A 175 6.60 16.80 7.70
N VAL A 176 6.64 15.51 7.99
CA VAL A 176 6.69 14.96 9.34
C VAL A 176 7.96 14.13 9.47
N ILE A 177 8.71 14.30 10.55
CA ILE A 177 9.85 13.45 10.88
C ILE A 177 9.41 12.46 11.94
N THR A 178 9.64 11.18 11.65
CA THR A 178 9.27 10.08 12.51
C THR A 178 10.49 9.32 12.97
N GLY A 179 10.42 8.76 14.17
CA GLY A 179 11.43 7.89 14.77
C GLY A 179 10.80 6.63 15.36
N SER A 180 11.60 5.88 16.10
CA SER A 180 11.16 4.75 16.92
C SER A 180 12.06 4.65 18.15
N LYS A 181 11.56 4.11 19.25
CA LYS A 181 12.36 3.97 20.49
C LYS A 181 13.57 3.05 20.31
N ASN A 182 13.49 2.10 19.37
CA ASN A 182 14.48 1.04 19.18
C ASN A 182 15.62 1.41 18.21
N THR A 183 15.54 2.59 17.57
CA THR A 183 16.57 3.02 16.63
C THR A 183 16.73 4.54 16.62
N SER A 184 17.96 5.01 16.48
CA SER A 184 18.21 6.44 16.23
C SER A 184 17.89 6.85 14.79
N ARG A 185 17.40 5.93 13.95
CA ARG A 185 16.97 6.21 12.59
C ARG A 185 15.73 7.09 12.61
N LYS A 186 15.78 8.15 11.81
CA LYS A 186 14.64 9.01 11.52
C LYS A 186 14.23 8.81 10.06
N LEU A 187 12.93 8.88 9.79
CA LEU A 187 12.39 8.87 8.46
C LEU A 187 11.50 10.07 8.24
N ILE A 188 11.74 10.77 7.13
CA ILE A 188 10.89 11.84 6.65
C ILE A 188 9.66 11.22 5.99
N VAL A 189 8.49 11.63 6.42
CA VAL A 189 7.19 11.28 5.84
C VAL A 189 6.60 12.53 5.21
N ILE A 190 6.19 12.41 3.95
CA ILE A 190 5.55 13.52 3.23
C ILE A 190 4.06 13.21 3.12
N PHE A 191 3.25 14.09 3.72
CA PHE A 191 1.81 14.13 3.57
C PHE A 191 1.44 15.05 2.42
N GLU A 192 0.41 14.68 1.66
CA GLU A 192 -0.12 15.47 0.55
C GLU A 192 -1.65 15.55 0.63
N ASP A 193 -2.19 16.66 0.12
CA ASP A 193 -3.62 16.98 0.04
C ASP A 193 -4.33 16.87 1.39
N ASP A 194 -5.34 16.00 1.52
CA ASP A 194 -6.18 15.88 2.71
C ASP A 194 -5.51 15.18 3.91
N LEU A 195 -4.27 14.69 3.76
CA LEU A 195 -3.46 14.31 4.93
C LEU A 195 -2.80 15.51 5.60
N THR A 196 -2.76 16.68 4.96
CA THR A 196 -2.13 17.86 5.58
C THR A 196 -3.04 18.49 6.63
N SER A 197 -2.46 18.89 7.76
CA SER A 197 -3.21 19.53 8.85
C SER A 197 -2.33 20.45 9.69
N TRP A 198 -2.93 21.53 10.17
CA TRP A 198 -2.27 22.45 11.09
C TRP A 198 -2.21 21.91 12.53
N ASP A 199 -3.20 21.08 12.92
CA ASP A 199 -3.45 20.76 14.34
C ASP A 199 -3.58 19.25 14.63
N ASP A 200 -3.76 18.40 13.62
CA ASP A 200 -4.07 16.97 13.83
C ASP A 200 -2.86 16.11 14.24
N TYR A 201 -1.65 16.65 14.11
CA TYR A 201 -0.39 15.94 14.32
C TYR A 201 0.42 16.53 15.46
N ASN A 202 0.78 15.67 16.41
CA ASN A 202 1.48 16.06 17.63
C ASN A 202 2.68 15.15 17.87
N ILE A 203 3.75 15.71 18.44
CA ILE A 203 4.93 14.97 18.84
C ILE A 203 4.55 13.88 19.85
N GLY A 204 5.11 12.68 19.67
CA GLY A 204 4.83 11.51 20.50
C GLY A 204 3.65 10.66 20.03
N GLN A 205 2.91 11.07 18.99
CA GLN A 205 1.84 10.24 18.44
C GLN A 205 2.42 8.98 17.77
N HIS A 206 1.81 7.85 18.12
CA HIS A 206 2.05 6.54 17.53
C HIS A 206 1.17 6.36 16.29
N ILE A 207 1.79 6.20 15.13
CA ILE A 207 1.07 6.11 13.85
C ILE A 207 1.68 4.99 13.02
N ARG A 208 0.82 4.20 12.38
CA ARG A 208 1.19 3.34 11.27
C ARG A 208 1.10 4.12 9.98
N PHE A 209 2.22 4.26 9.30
CA PHE A 209 2.34 4.97 8.04
C PHE A 209 2.40 3.96 6.90
N THR A 210 1.52 4.12 5.92
CA THR A 210 1.51 3.32 4.69
C THR A 210 1.80 4.21 3.50
N GLY A 211 2.75 3.82 2.65
CA GLY A 211 3.18 4.67 1.53
C GLY A 211 4.28 4.05 0.67
N THR A 212 4.76 4.82 -0.30
CA THR A 212 5.85 4.41 -1.19
C THR A 212 7.19 4.91 -0.62
N LEU A 213 8.14 3.99 -0.37
CA LEU A 213 9.48 4.38 0.07
C LEU A 213 10.28 4.92 -1.11
N LYS A 214 10.76 6.16 -1.02
CA LYS A 214 11.49 6.86 -2.08
C LYS A 214 12.84 7.35 -1.56
N THR A 215 13.69 7.83 -2.48
CA THR A 215 15.01 8.37 -2.16
C THR A 215 15.14 9.78 -2.68
N TYR A 216 15.82 10.65 -1.92
CA TYR A 216 16.23 11.96 -2.39
C TYR A 216 17.72 12.16 -2.13
N ARG A 217 18.34 13.00 -2.96
CA ARG A 217 19.74 13.39 -2.79
C ARG A 217 19.82 14.69 -2.01
N GLU A 218 20.43 14.66 -0.83
CA GLU A 218 20.67 15.86 -0.04
C GLU A 218 21.70 16.77 -0.75
N GLU A 219 21.36 18.04 -0.97
CA GLU A 219 22.21 18.93 -1.77
C GLU A 219 23.55 19.25 -1.11
N LYS A 220 23.58 19.39 0.22
CA LYS A 220 24.78 19.76 0.98
C LYS A 220 25.81 18.63 1.07
N SER A 221 25.36 17.42 1.39
CA SER A 221 26.24 16.26 1.57
C SER A 221 26.41 15.43 0.29
N GLY A 222 25.47 15.52 -0.64
CA GLY A 222 25.39 14.65 -1.82
C GLY A 222 24.93 13.22 -1.52
N ILE A 223 24.59 12.91 -0.26
CA ILE A 223 24.16 11.59 0.21
C ILE A 223 22.70 11.36 -0.15
N PHE A 224 22.37 10.11 -0.51
CA PHE A 224 20.99 9.69 -0.71
C PHE A 224 20.37 9.29 0.62
N ASN A 225 19.20 9.85 0.92
CA ASN A 225 18.40 9.51 2.09
C ASN A 225 17.04 8.98 1.66
N PHE A 226 16.42 8.18 2.53
CA PHE A 226 15.08 7.67 2.33
C PHE A 226 14.03 8.65 2.83
N TYR A 227 12.85 8.62 2.22
CA TYR A 227 11.64 9.26 2.70
C TYR A 227 10.43 8.41 2.31
N LEU A 228 9.34 8.49 3.06
CA LEU A 228 8.07 7.87 2.70
C LEU A 228 7.17 8.92 2.05
N GLN A 229 6.70 8.66 0.83
CA GLN A 229 5.55 9.38 0.28
C GLN A 229 4.28 8.71 0.83
N CYS A 230 3.59 9.39 1.74
CA CYS A 230 2.51 8.79 2.50
C CYS A 230 1.24 8.65 1.67
N ASN A 231 0.64 7.46 1.71
CA ASN A 231 -0.65 7.16 1.11
C ASN A 231 -1.76 7.06 2.16
N HIS A 232 -1.49 6.49 3.33
CA HIS A 232 -2.48 6.31 4.38
C HIS A 232 -1.82 6.34 5.76
N ILE A 233 -2.58 6.78 6.77
CA ILE A 233 -2.16 6.78 8.17
C ILE A 233 -3.23 6.11 9.03
N GLU A 234 -2.78 5.32 10.00
CA GLU A 234 -3.63 4.73 11.03
C GLU A 234 -3.06 5.15 12.40
N ARG A 235 -3.89 5.79 13.23
CA ARG A 235 -3.47 6.20 14.58
C ARG A 235 -3.52 5.00 15.51
N LEU A 236 -2.39 4.66 16.12
CA LEU A 236 -2.27 3.50 17.00
C LEU A 236 -2.36 3.92 18.46
N THR A 237 -3.01 3.11 19.28
CA THR A 237 -2.83 3.16 20.74
C THR A 237 -1.45 2.59 21.07
N GLU A 238 -0.90 2.91 22.24
CA GLU A 238 0.38 2.33 22.69
C GLU A 238 0.35 0.79 22.69
N GLU A 239 -0.81 0.18 22.97
CA GLU A 239 -1.00 -1.28 22.98
C GLU A 239 -0.97 -1.90 21.57
N LEU A 240 -1.36 -1.15 20.54
CA LEU A 240 -1.39 -1.59 19.15
C LEU A 240 -0.12 -1.19 18.38
N PHE A 241 0.76 -0.42 19.02
CA PHE A 241 2.01 0.04 18.44
C PHE A 241 3.06 -1.08 18.47
N ILE A 242 3.34 -1.65 17.31
CA ILE A 242 4.26 -2.77 17.18
C ILE A 242 5.68 -2.18 17.04
N GLU A 243 6.33 -1.89 18.16
CA GLU A 243 7.73 -1.39 18.17
C GLU A 243 8.72 -2.47 17.76
N GLU A 244 8.42 -3.71 18.16
CA GLU A 244 9.04 -4.97 17.76
C GLU A 244 7.96 -6.05 17.83
N GLU A 245 7.83 -6.86 16.79
CA GLU A 245 7.32 -8.23 16.93
C GLU A 245 8.17 -8.86 18.05
N ASP A 246 7.55 -9.32 19.14
CA ASP A 246 8.20 -9.95 20.30
C ASP A 246 9.44 -10.79 19.88
N GLU A 247 10.65 -10.25 20.00
CA GLU A 247 11.88 -10.94 19.61
C GLU A 247 12.04 -12.27 20.37
N GLU A 248 11.41 -12.43 21.53
CA GLU A 248 11.39 -13.67 22.32
C GLU A 248 10.46 -14.75 21.76
N LEU A 249 9.34 -14.40 21.13
CA LEU A 249 8.47 -15.37 20.44
C LEU A 249 9.02 -15.77 19.07
N GLU A 250 9.70 -14.84 18.38
CA GLU A 250 10.27 -15.09 17.05
C GLU A 250 11.58 -15.88 17.09
N LYS A 251 12.45 -15.63 18.08
CA LYS A 251 13.68 -16.42 18.29
C LYS A 251 13.40 -17.90 18.58
N GLU A 252 12.24 -18.22 19.17
CA GLU A 252 11.88 -19.59 19.51
C GLU A 252 11.05 -20.30 18.40
N TYR A 253 10.26 -19.55 17.60
CA TYR A 253 9.26 -20.17 16.71
C TYR A 253 9.23 -19.69 15.24
N GLY A 254 10.06 -18.72 14.85
CA GLY A 254 10.27 -18.30 13.44
C GLY A 254 9.22 -17.34 12.84
N VAL A 255 9.65 -16.64 11.79
CA VAL A 255 8.90 -15.62 11.00
C VAL A 255 8.24 -16.27 9.78
N ARG A 256 7.18 -15.65 9.21
CA ARG A 256 6.48 -16.11 7.97
C ARG A 256 7.36 -16.21 6.71
N ASP A 257 8.62 -15.82 6.79
CA ASP A 257 9.63 -15.98 5.74
C ASP A 257 10.95 -16.58 6.25
N SER A 258 10.94 -17.25 7.41
CA SER A 258 12.13 -17.96 7.88
C SER A 258 12.43 -19.19 7.00
N PRO A 259 13.70 -19.64 6.91
CA PRO A 259 14.04 -20.88 6.21
C PRO A 259 13.22 -22.08 6.68
N GLU A 260 12.94 -22.17 7.99
CA GLU A 260 12.14 -23.23 8.62
C GLU A 260 10.68 -23.13 8.21
N TYR A 261 10.11 -21.93 8.18
CA TYR A 261 8.74 -21.71 7.73
C TYR A 261 8.58 -21.99 6.23
N ASN A 262 9.57 -21.59 5.42
CA ASN A 262 9.60 -21.91 3.99
C ASN A 262 9.75 -23.42 3.75
N ALA A 263 10.58 -24.11 4.54
CA ALA A 263 10.69 -25.57 4.52
C ALA A 263 9.36 -26.23 4.91
N TRP A 264 8.71 -25.76 5.98
CA TRP A 264 7.38 -26.24 6.39
C TRP A 264 6.33 -26.05 5.30
N ARG A 265 6.26 -24.87 4.67
CA ARG A 265 5.34 -24.60 3.54
C ARG A 265 5.56 -25.59 2.41
N LEU A 266 6.82 -25.81 2.02
CA LEU A 266 7.19 -26.75 0.98
C LEU A 266 6.82 -28.18 1.36
N GLU A 267 7.12 -28.60 2.59
CA GLU A 267 6.80 -29.94 3.10
C GLU A 267 5.29 -30.21 3.05
N VAL A 268 4.47 -29.28 3.56
CA VAL A 268 3.01 -29.39 3.54
C VAL A 268 2.48 -29.51 2.12
N VAL A 269 2.97 -28.67 1.20
CA VAL A 269 2.53 -28.67 -0.20
C VAL A 269 2.99 -29.91 -0.96
N LEU A 270 4.19 -30.44 -0.67
CA LEU A 270 4.74 -31.63 -1.32
C LEU A 270 4.11 -32.92 -0.77
N ARG A 271 3.83 -32.97 0.54
CA ARG A 271 3.13 -34.09 1.19
C ARG A 271 1.69 -34.19 0.68
N ASP A 272 0.97 -33.08 0.71
CA ASP A 272 -0.43 -33.02 0.30
C ASP A 272 -0.51 -32.63 -1.18
N LYS A 273 -0.57 -33.63 -2.08
CA LYS A 273 -0.46 -33.39 -3.55
C LYS A 273 -1.66 -32.70 -4.19
N VAL A 274 -2.75 -32.51 -3.46
CA VAL A 274 -3.95 -31.79 -3.91
C VAL A 274 -4.54 -30.97 -2.76
N CYS A 275 -5.38 -29.99 -3.09
CA CYS A 275 -6.21 -29.30 -2.11
C CYS A 275 -7.07 -30.30 -1.33
N GLN A 276 -6.95 -30.32 0.00
CA GLN A 276 -7.69 -31.24 0.86
C GLN A 276 -9.18 -30.90 1.00
N CYS A 277 -9.62 -29.75 0.48
CA CYS A 277 -11.04 -29.39 0.40
C CYS A 277 -11.65 -29.74 -0.96
N CYS A 278 -11.03 -29.37 -2.08
CA CYS A 278 -11.65 -29.46 -3.41
C CYS A 278 -10.91 -30.33 -4.42
N GLY A 279 -9.80 -30.97 -4.05
CA GLY A 279 -9.00 -31.81 -4.94
C GLY A 279 -8.16 -31.07 -5.99
N SER A 280 -8.23 -29.73 -6.07
CA SER A 280 -7.46 -28.96 -7.05
C SER A 280 -5.94 -29.07 -6.85
N GLU A 281 -5.21 -29.25 -7.95
CA GLU A 281 -3.75 -29.20 -8.00
C GLU A 281 -3.20 -27.78 -8.16
N LYS A 282 -4.04 -26.80 -8.51
CA LYS A 282 -3.61 -25.44 -8.84
C LYS A 282 -3.50 -24.53 -7.62
N HIS A 283 -2.53 -23.61 -7.66
CA HIS A 283 -2.28 -22.58 -6.64
C HIS A 283 -2.24 -23.12 -5.20
N PRO A 284 -1.29 -24.02 -4.90
CA PRO A 284 -1.17 -24.59 -3.56
C PRO A 284 -0.84 -23.53 -2.51
N ARG A 285 -1.49 -23.63 -1.35
CA ARG A 285 -1.22 -22.85 -0.15
C ARG A 285 -1.16 -23.80 1.04
N ALA A 286 -0.13 -23.66 1.86
CA ALA A 286 -0.08 -24.30 3.17
C ALA A 286 -1.01 -23.52 4.12
N HIS A 287 -1.94 -24.22 4.74
CA HIS A 287 -2.90 -23.68 5.70
C HIS A 287 -2.55 -24.19 7.09
N HIS A 288 -2.53 -23.31 8.09
CA HIS A 288 -2.37 -23.71 9.49
C HIS A 288 -3.68 -24.26 10.06
N ILE A 289 -3.66 -25.50 10.56
CA ILE A 289 -4.84 -26.11 11.19
C ILE A 289 -5.15 -25.41 12.53
N PHE A 290 -4.12 -25.18 13.34
CA PHE A 290 -4.10 -24.32 14.53
C PHE A 290 -3.47 -22.98 14.15
N SER A 291 -4.16 -21.87 14.41
CA SER A 291 -3.78 -20.55 13.90
C SER A 291 -2.35 -20.13 14.26
N TYR A 292 -1.72 -19.45 13.30
CA TYR A 292 -0.34 -18.95 13.40
C TYR A 292 -0.13 -18.02 14.61
N GLU A 293 -1.13 -17.20 14.91
CA GLU A 293 -1.11 -16.21 15.99
C GLU A 293 -1.23 -16.88 17.37
N ASN A 294 -2.27 -17.70 17.57
CA ASN A 294 -2.58 -18.26 18.89
C ASN A 294 -1.74 -19.49 19.26
N TYR A 295 -1.06 -20.11 18.29
CA TYR A 295 -0.26 -21.32 18.52
C TYR A 295 1.17 -21.20 17.97
N PRO A 296 2.03 -20.30 18.52
CA PRO A 296 3.40 -20.11 18.06
C PRO A 296 4.23 -21.40 18.00
N LYS A 297 4.08 -22.26 19.03
CA LYS A 297 4.73 -23.59 19.14
C LYS A 297 4.48 -24.53 17.97
N LEU A 298 3.43 -24.29 17.20
CA LEU A 298 3.00 -25.17 16.11
C LEU A 298 3.22 -24.55 14.73
N ARG A 299 3.81 -23.34 14.61
CA ARG A 299 3.92 -22.61 13.34
C ARG A 299 4.64 -23.38 12.24
N VAL A 300 5.67 -24.14 12.62
CA VAL A 300 6.50 -24.95 11.72
C VAL A 300 6.37 -26.45 11.97
N ASP A 301 5.41 -26.89 12.79
CA ASP A 301 5.11 -28.31 12.93
C ASP A 301 4.46 -28.81 11.63
N PRO A 302 5.05 -29.78 10.91
CA PRO A 302 4.47 -30.30 9.67
C PRO A 302 3.03 -30.80 9.83
N HIS A 303 2.64 -31.29 11.02
CA HIS A 303 1.29 -31.77 11.30
C HIS A 303 0.28 -30.64 11.52
N ASN A 304 0.75 -29.42 11.79
CA ASN A 304 -0.08 -28.23 11.85
C ASN A 304 -0.33 -27.61 10.47
N GLY A 305 0.19 -28.20 9.40
CA GLY A 305 -0.07 -27.75 8.05
C GLY A 305 -0.99 -28.67 7.29
N ILE A 306 -1.83 -28.10 6.44
CA ILE A 306 -2.62 -28.82 5.46
C ILE A 306 -2.66 -28.04 4.15
N ARG A 307 -2.58 -28.73 3.01
CA ARG A 307 -2.68 -28.02 1.73
C ARG A 307 -4.13 -27.70 1.38
N LEU A 308 -4.37 -26.43 1.07
CA LEU A 308 -5.54 -25.95 0.35
C LEU A 308 -5.12 -25.30 -0.98
N CYS A 309 -6.06 -25.16 -1.92
CA CYS A 309 -5.86 -24.22 -3.03
C CYS A 309 -6.13 -22.79 -2.55
N LYS A 310 -5.57 -21.80 -3.24
CA LYS A 310 -5.76 -20.35 -2.99
C LYS A 310 -7.22 -19.99 -2.67
N TRP A 311 -8.18 -20.52 -3.43
CA TRP A 311 -9.61 -20.28 -3.24
C TRP A 311 -10.19 -20.90 -1.95
N CYS A 312 -9.94 -22.19 -1.69
CA CYS A 312 -10.42 -22.84 -0.46
C CYS A 312 -9.76 -22.26 0.78
N HIS A 313 -8.48 -21.86 0.67
CA HIS A 313 -7.75 -21.18 1.73
C HIS A 313 -8.39 -19.84 2.10
N GLY A 314 -8.62 -18.97 1.10
CA GLY A 314 -9.29 -17.68 1.34
C GLY A 314 -10.72 -17.86 1.84
N LYS A 315 -11.48 -18.80 1.28
CA LYS A 315 -12.86 -19.10 1.70
C LYS A 315 -12.95 -19.55 3.15
N TYR A 316 -11.96 -20.30 3.64
CA TYR A 316 -11.89 -20.71 5.03
C TYR A 316 -11.75 -19.48 5.95
N HIS A 317 -10.76 -18.62 5.68
CA HIS A 317 -10.49 -17.45 6.51
C HIS A 317 -11.60 -16.41 6.42
N SER A 318 -12.29 -16.29 5.27
CA SER A 318 -13.49 -15.47 5.14
C SER A 318 -14.64 -15.95 6.05
N HIS A 319 -14.77 -17.25 6.28
CA HIS A 319 -15.84 -17.79 7.12
C HIS A 319 -15.52 -17.80 8.61
N TYR A 320 -14.26 -18.05 8.98
CA TYR A 320 -13.88 -18.31 10.37
C TYR A 320 -12.93 -17.26 10.96
N GLY A 321 -12.23 -16.48 10.13
CA GLY A 321 -11.16 -15.56 10.54
C GLY A 321 -9.81 -16.26 10.72
N ILE A 322 -8.73 -15.52 10.44
CA ILE A 322 -7.34 -16.04 10.45
C ILE A 322 -6.93 -16.56 11.84
N SER A 323 -7.18 -15.77 12.88
CA SER A 323 -6.79 -16.07 14.26
C SER A 323 -7.60 -17.22 14.87
N ASN A 324 -8.78 -17.52 14.31
CA ASN A 324 -9.68 -18.55 14.82
C ASN A 324 -9.48 -19.93 14.17
N ALA A 325 -8.46 -20.10 13.34
CA ALA A 325 -8.18 -21.39 12.73
C ALA A 325 -7.89 -22.45 13.81
N ASN A 326 -8.68 -23.53 13.83
CA ASN A 326 -8.52 -24.66 14.75
C ASN A 326 -9.09 -25.95 14.13
N PRO A 327 -8.81 -27.15 14.69
CA PRO A 327 -9.28 -28.41 14.13
C PRO A 327 -10.81 -28.52 13.99
N LYS A 328 -11.58 -27.89 14.88
CA LYS A 328 -13.04 -27.92 14.85
C LYS A 328 -13.57 -27.12 13.67
N THR A 329 -13.13 -25.87 13.51
CA THR A 329 -13.54 -25.00 12.39
C THR A 329 -13.09 -25.58 11.05
N PHE A 330 -11.89 -26.16 10.99
CA PHE A 330 -11.43 -26.87 9.79
C PHE A 330 -12.29 -28.09 9.44
N THR A 331 -12.63 -28.92 10.42
CA THR A 331 -13.50 -30.08 10.20
C THR A 331 -14.89 -29.66 9.72
N GLU A 332 -15.46 -28.59 10.30
CA GLU A 332 -16.74 -28.02 9.88
C GLU A 332 -16.66 -27.48 8.44
N PHE A 333 -15.58 -26.80 8.09
CA PHE A 333 -15.34 -26.31 6.73
C PHE A 333 -15.30 -27.43 5.70
N ILE A 334 -14.52 -28.49 5.94
CA ILE A 334 -14.42 -29.63 5.02
C ILE A 334 -15.75 -30.35 4.89
N LYS A 335 -16.51 -30.53 5.98
CA LYS A 335 -17.86 -31.12 5.90
C LYS A 335 -18.82 -30.30 5.04
N ARG A 336 -18.67 -28.98 5.06
CA ARG A 336 -19.59 -28.05 4.39
C ARG A 336 -19.21 -27.78 2.93
N PHE A 337 -17.93 -27.66 2.63
CA PHE A 337 -17.42 -27.22 1.34
C PHE A 337 -16.54 -28.24 0.63
N GLY A 338 -16.24 -29.37 1.29
CA GLY A 338 -15.46 -30.44 0.71
C GLY A 338 -16.19 -31.11 -0.43
N THR A 339 -15.51 -31.28 -1.57
CA THR A 339 -15.99 -32.17 -2.63
C THR A 339 -15.55 -33.59 -2.28
N LYS A 340 -16.52 -34.52 -2.24
CA LYS A 340 -16.20 -35.95 -2.05
C LYS A 340 -15.36 -36.50 -3.18
#